data_AF-A0A7S2MEL2-F1
#
_entry.id   AF-A0A7S2MEL2-F1
#
_cell.length_a   1.000
_cell.length_b   1.000
_cell.length_c   1.000
_cell.angle_alpha   90.00
_cell.angle_beta   90.00
_cell.angle_gamma   90.00
#
_symmetry.space_group_name_H-M   'P 1'
#
loop_
_entity.id
_entity.type
_entity.pdbx_description
1 polymer ?
#
loop_
_entity_poly.entity_id
_entity_poly.type
_entity_poly.pdbx_seq_one_letter_code
_entity_poly.pdbx_strand_id
1 'polypeptide(L)'
;MSSSSAKEEESKKALVVDPFAFRQFAENEASKSYGGTVFTNTIADFEEIVNAQYDESKLQDGYAPFCKHFFIKNDFTDAQVNILEITKENEGFLRCHYEARTEKELPVLTRYFPKDLVVSESNPLPVATYLDLILYS
;
A
#
# COMPACT_ATOMS: atom_id res chain seq x y z
N MET A 1 15.31 45.95 12.74
CA MET A 1 14.36 45.54 11.68
C MET A 1 13.94 44.13 12.02
N SER A 2 12.68 43.99 12.44
CA SER A 2 12.16 42.76 13.05
C SER A 2 11.91 41.70 11.99
N SER A 3 12.27 40.47 12.36
CA SER A 3 11.98 39.20 11.70
C SER A 3 10.50 39.02 11.35
N SER A 4 10.23 38.34 10.23
CA SER A 4 9.01 37.56 10.06
C SER A 4 9.33 36.34 9.19
N SER A 5 9.84 35.28 9.81
CA SER A 5 9.71 33.93 9.25
C SER A 5 8.23 33.56 9.30
N ALA A 6 7.60 33.45 8.13
CA ALA A 6 6.33 32.78 7.99
C ALA A 6 6.54 31.31 8.39
N LYS A 7 5.97 30.90 9.53
CA LYS A 7 5.75 29.48 9.81
C LYS A 7 4.56 29.08 8.95
N GLU A 8 4.77 28.16 8.02
CA GLU A 8 3.68 27.43 7.37
C GLU A 8 2.86 26.75 8.46
N GLU A 9 1.59 27.11 8.55
CA GLU A 9 0.61 26.43 9.38
C GLU A 9 0.38 25.06 8.76
N GLU A 10 1.09 24.05 9.27
CA GLU A 10 0.91 22.67 8.85
C GLU A 10 -0.51 22.23 9.26
N SER A 11 -1.42 22.24 8.29
CA SER A 11 -2.78 21.75 8.45
C SER A 11 -2.75 20.36 9.04
N LYS A 12 -3.36 20.17 10.21
CA LYS A 12 -3.41 18.89 10.91
C LYS A 12 -4.09 17.83 10.03
N LYS A 13 -3.30 16.93 9.44
CA LYS A 13 -3.80 15.81 8.64
C LYS A 13 -4.58 14.84 9.52
N ALA A 14 -5.69 14.31 9.00
CA ALA A 14 -6.49 13.29 9.70
C ALA A 14 -5.84 11.90 9.58
N LEU A 15 -5.30 11.60 8.39
CA LEU A 15 -4.59 10.36 8.09
C LEU A 15 -3.14 10.68 7.75
N VAL A 16 -2.22 9.84 8.26
CA VAL A 16 -0.79 9.89 7.96
C VAL A 16 -0.30 8.49 7.64
N VAL A 17 0.71 8.38 6.77
CA VAL A 17 1.34 7.12 6.43
C VAL A 17 2.33 6.76 7.53
N ASP A 18 2.08 5.65 8.22
CA ASP A 18 3.02 5.12 9.20
C ASP A 18 4.32 4.62 8.52
N PRO A 19 5.49 4.76 9.16
CA PRO A 19 6.76 4.25 8.62
C PRO A 19 6.75 2.77 8.19
N PHE A 20 5.90 1.94 8.78
CA PHE A 20 5.69 0.55 8.36
C PHE A 20 5.23 0.44 6.89
N ALA A 21 4.47 1.42 6.40
CA ALA A 21 3.95 1.47 5.04
C ALA A 21 4.93 2.13 4.05
N PHE A 22 6.05 2.72 4.49
CA PHE A 22 7.00 3.41 3.58
C PHE A 22 7.55 2.49 2.49
N ARG A 23 7.70 1.19 2.76
CA ARG A 23 8.10 0.18 1.76
C ARG A 23 7.13 0.07 0.58
N GLN A 24 5.93 0.63 0.69
CA GLN A 24 4.91 0.67 -0.37
C GLN A 24 5.03 1.89 -1.27
N PHE A 25 6.05 2.75 -1.09
CA PHE A 25 6.23 3.97 -1.87
C PHE A 25 7.59 3.95 -2.57
N ALA A 26 7.61 4.17 -3.88
CA ALA A 26 8.80 4.06 -4.72
C ALA A 26 9.94 5.00 -4.32
N GLU A 27 9.63 6.10 -3.62
CA GLU A 27 10.62 7.04 -3.06
C GLU A 27 11.49 6.44 -1.94
N ASN A 28 11.09 5.27 -1.39
CA ASN A 28 11.85 4.56 -0.36
C ASN A 28 12.59 3.36 -0.96
N GLU A 29 13.87 3.19 -0.61
CA GLU A 29 14.71 2.08 -1.11
C GLU A 29 14.15 0.69 -0.80
N ALA A 30 13.48 0.53 0.36
CA ALA A 30 12.85 -0.72 0.76
C ALA A 30 11.74 -1.20 -0.19
N SER A 31 11.21 -0.32 -1.05
CA SER A 31 10.19 -0.68 -2.04
C SER A 31 10.73 -1.56 -3.17
N LYS A 32 12.02 -1.51 -3.47
CA LYS A 32 12.64 -2.27 -4.57
C LYS A 32 12.53 -3.78 -4.39
N SER A 33 12.48 -4.24 -3.14
CA SER A 33 12.30 -5.66 -2.79
C SER A 33 10.91 -5.97 -2.24
N TYR A 34 9.97 -5.01 -2.25
CA TYR A 34 8.64 -5.24 -1.72
C TYR A 34 7.78 -5.99 -2.74
N GLY A 35 7.28 -7.18 -2.35
CA GLY A 35 6.45 -8.01 -3.23
C GLY A 35 4.98 -7.57 -3.32
N GLY A 36 4.57 -6.54 -2.57
CA GLY A 36 3.20 -6.03 -2.56
C GLY A 36 2.99 -4.85 -3.50
N THR A 37 1.92 -4.08 -3.25
CA THR A 37 1.61 -2.85 -3.98
C THR A 37 2.64 -1.77 -3.68
N VAL A 38 3.28 -1.24 -4.72
CA VAL A 38 4.19 -0.09 -4.65
C VAL A 38 3.56 1.07 -5.43
N PHE A 39 3.36 2.20 -4.77
CA PHE A 39 2.87 3.44 -5.34
C PHE A 39 4.03 4.26 -5.91
N THR A 40 3.78 4.88 -7.06
CA THR A 40 4.72 5.80 -7.72
C THR A 40 4.60 7.23 -7.20
N ASN A 41 3.45 7.60 -6.63
CA ASN A 41 3.23 8.86 -5.91
C ASN A 41 4.16 8.97 -4.69
N THR A 42 4.49 10.20 -4.29
CA THR A 42 5.14 10.45 -3.00
C THR A 42 4.16 10.20 -1.86
N ILE A 43 4.67 9.94 -0.66
CA ILE A 43 3.86 9.83 0.56
C ILE A 43 3.08 11.13 0.78
N ALA A 44 3.71 12.29 0.56
CA ALA A 44 3.06 13.59 0.75
C ALA A 44 1.86 13.77 -0.19
N ASP A 45 2.01 13.47 -1.49
CA ASP A 45 0.93 13.55 -2.47
C ASP A 45 -0.19 12.55 -2.15
N PHE A 46 0.19 11.33 -1.75
CA PHE A 46 -0.77 10.29 -1.38
C PHE A 46 -1.59 10.72 -0.15
N GLU A 47 -0.94 11.22 0.89
CA GLU A 47 -1.63 11.74 2.07
C GLU A 47 -2.57 12.90 1.72
N GLU A 48 -2.15 13.84 0.88
CA GLU A 48 -2.99 14.97 0.46
C GLU A 48 -4.26 14.47 -0.22
N ILE A 49 -4.14 13.59 -1.23
CA ILE A 49 -5.27 13.05 -1.99
C ILE A 49 -6.21 12.24 -1.09
N VAL A 50 -5.65 11.39 -0.23
CA VAL A 50 -6.43 10.55 0.69
C VAL A 50 -7.16 11.39 1.73
N ASN A 51 -6.49 12.38 2.34
CA ASN A 51 -7.12 13.27 3.32
C ASN A 51 -8.22 14.13 2.69
N ALA A 52 -8.07 14.56 1.43
CA ALA A 52 -9.11 15.31 0.72
C ALA A 52 -10.39 14.49 0.48
N GLN A 53 -10.28 13.15 0.43
CA GLN A 53 -11.41 12.23 0.27
C GLN A 53 -11.90 11.63 1.59
N TYR A 54 -11.16 11.83 2.69
CA TYR A 54 -11.42 11.17 3.96
C TYR A 54 -12.77 11.56 4.55
N ASP A 55 -13.51 10.53 4.97
CA ASP A 55 -14.84 10.66 5.58
C ASP A 55 -14.97 9.61 6.68
N GLU A 56 -14.93 10.07 7.93
CA GLU A 56 -14.99 9.22 9.12
C GLU A 56 -16.27 8.36 9.15
N SER A 57 -17.36 8.82 8.57
CA SER A 57 -18.63 8.07 8.52
C SER A 57 -18.60 6.84 7.61
N LYS A 58 -17.60 6.74 6.73
CA LYS A 58 -17.41 5.62 5.79
C LYS A 58 -16.45 4.55 6.31
N LEU A 59 -15.85 4.75 7.48
CA LEU A 59 -14.97 3.77 8.09
C LEU A 59 -15.70 2.45 8.34
N GLN A 60 -15.04 1.35 7.99
CA GLN A 60 -15.48 0.00 8.31
C GLN A 60 -14.65 -0.55 9.47
N ASP A 61 -15.29 -1.36 10.31
CA ASP A 61 -14.61 -2.06 11.39
C ASP A 61 -13.65 -3.12 10.82
N GLY A 62 -12.40 -3.08 11.27
CA GLY A 62 -11.41 -4.12 11.03
C GLY A 62 -11.50 -5.24 12.07
N TYR A 63 -10.41 -6.00 12.20
CA TYR A 63 -10.37 -7.18 13.08
C TYR A 63 -10.35 -6.85 14.58
N ALA A 64 -10.11 -5.59 14.95
CA ALA A 64 -9.98 -5.13 16.33
C ALA A 64 -10.48 -3.69 16.48
N PRO A 65 -10.81 -3.21 17.70
CA PRO A 65 -11.35 -1.87 17.90
C PRO A 65 -10.47 -0.72 17.36
N PHE A 66 -9.15 -0.92 17.34
CA PHE A 66 -8.17 0.05 16.85
C PHE A 66 -7.89 -0.07 15.34
N CYS A 67 -8.44 -1.08 14.66
CA CYS A 67 -8.22 -1.34 13.24
C CYS A 67 -9.46 -0.91 12.45
N LYS A 68 -9.29 0.01 11.51
CA LYS A 68 -10.36 0.49 10.61
C LYS A 68 -9.94 0.33 9.15
N HIS A 69 -10.93 0.24 8.27
CA HIS A 69 -10.73 0.22 6.84
C HIS A 69 -11.42 1.42 6.19
N PHE A 70 -10.74 2.07 5.25
CA PHE A 70 -11.30 3.11 4.41
C PHE A 70 -11.07 2.77 2.95
N PHE A 71 -12.17 2.46 2.24
CA PHE A 71 -12.13 2.09 0.83
C PHE A 71 -12.30 3.33 -0.05
N ILE A 72 -11.31 3.59 -0.89
CA ILE A 72 -11.35 4.70 -1.86
C ILE A 72 -11.21 4.17 -3.27
N LYS A 73 -11.78 4.90 -4.24
CA LYS A 73 -11.60 4.57 -5.65
C LYS A 73 -10.14 4.84 -6.03
N ASN A 74 -9.54 3.94 -6.79
CA ASN A 74 -8.20 4.11 -7.31
C ASN A 74 -8.23 4.82 -8.67
N ASP A 75 -8.43 6.13 -8.67
CA ASP A 75 -8.41 6.98 -9.86
C ASP A 75 -7.20 7.92 -9.91
N PHE A 76 -6.25 7.75 -9.00
CA PHE A 76 -5.07 8.60 -8.83
C PHE A 76 -3.74 7.83 -8.74
N THR A 77 -3.77 6.49 -8.80
CA THR A 77 -2.55 5.64 -8.85
C THR A 77 -2.65 4.60 -9.96
N ASP A 78 -1.52 4.00 -10.31
CA ASP A 78 -1.40 2.85 -11.22
C ASP A 78 -1.33 1.50 -10.49
N ALA A 79 -1.68 1.47 -9.19
CA ALA A 79 -1.63 0.27 -8.36
C ALA A 79 -2.40 -0.90 -8.99
N GLN A 80 -1.69 -2.00 -9.24
CA GLN A 80 -2.25 -3.22 -9.82
C GLN A 80 -2.78 -4.16 -8.73
N VAL A 81 -3.75 -4.99 -9.10
CA VAL A 81 -4.18 -6.12 -8.25
C VAL A 81 -3.00 -7.06 -8.06
N ASN A 82 -2.62 -7.31 -6.81
CA ASN A 82 -1.47 -8.14 -6.43
C ASN A 82 -1.88 -9.50 -5.84
N ILE A 83 -3.14 -9.90 -6.03
CA ILE A 83 -3.70 -11.18 -5.59
C ILE A 83 -4.29 -11.88 -6.81
N LEU A 84 -3.93 -13.14 -7.01
CA LEU A 84 -4.45 -13.97 -8.08
C LEU A 84 -5.14 -15.21 -7.50
N GLU A 85 -6.26 -15.59 -8.10
CA GLU A 85 -6.90 -16.87 -7.83
C GLU A 85 -5.95 -18.01 -8.22
N ILE A 86 -5.82 -19.02 -7.36
CA ILE A 86 -5.07 -20.23 -7.67
C ILE A 86 -5.98 -21.16 -8.47
N THR A 87 -5.60 -21.43 -9.70
CA THR A 87 -6.28 -22.35 -10.62
C THR A 87 -5.37 -23.52 -10.95
N LYS A 88 -5.90 -24.58 -11.57
CA LYS A 88 -5.09 -25.74 -11.98
C LYS A 88 -3.97 -25.37 -12.96
N GLU A 89 -4.21 -24.35 -13.77
CA GLU A 89 -3.29 -23.90 -14.81
C GLU A 89 -2.12 -23.11 -14.23
N ASN A 90 -2.34 -22.36 -13.14
CA ASN A 90 -1.30 -21.53 -12.53
C ASN A 90 -0.68 -22.12 -11.27
N GLU A 91 -1.27 -23.15 -10.64
CA GLU A 91 -0.77 -23.74 -9.38
C GLU A 91 0.72 -24.09 -9.42
N GLY A 92 1.22 -24.60 -10.55
CA GLY A 92 2.64 -24.93 -10.75
C GLY A 92 3.61 -23.73 -10.73
N PHE A 93 3.10 -22.50 -10.81
CA PHE A 93 3.89 -21.27 -10.75
C PHE A 93 4.14 -20.79 -9.32
N LEU A 94 3.44 -21.34 -8.32
CA LEU A 94 3.67 -20.97 -6.93
C LEU A 94 5.11 -21.23 -6.52
N ARG A 95 5.68 -20.30 -5.75
CA ARG A 95 6.95 -20.45 -5.04
C ARG A 95 6.71 -20.25 -3.56
N CYS A 96 7.57 -20.88 -2.76
CA CYS A 96 7.54 -20.74 -1.31
C CYS A 96 8.93 -20.41 -0.80
N HIS A 97 9.03 -19.54 0.20
CA HIS A 97 10.26 -19.33 0.96
C HIS A 97 9.94 -18.83 2.37
N TYR A 98 10.94 -18.82 3.25
CA TYR A 98 10.83 -18.16 4.55
C TYR A 98 11.16 -16.67 4.40
N GLU A 99 10.22 -15.80 4.79
CA GLU A 99 10.36 -14.33 4.67
C GLU A 99 9.99 -13.63 5.98
N ALA A 100 10.77 -12.63 6.36
CA ALA A 100 10.41 -11.70 7.43
C ALA A 100 9.95 -10.37 6.83
N ARG A 101 8.90 -9.75 7.39
CA ARG A 101 8.39 -8.46 6.85
C ARG A 101 9.26 -7.28 7.28
N THR A 102 9.98 -7.43 8.38
CA THR A 102 10.96 -6.48 8.92
C THR A 102 12.13 -7.26 9.52
N GLU A 103 13.29 -6.62 9.71
CA GLU A 103 14.46 -7.22 10.33
C GLU A 103 14.23 -7.67 11.79
N LYS A 104 13.18 -7.15 12.44
CA LYS A 104 12.83 -7.46 13.84
C LYS A 104 11.92 -8.68 13.96
N GLU A 105 11.40 -9.21 12.85
CA GLU A 105 10.48 -10.34 12.84
C GLU A 105 11.20 -11.63 12.45
N LEU A 106 10.72 -12.77 12.98
CA LEU A 106 11.20 -14.08 12.53
C LEU A 106 10.60 -14.40 11.14
N PRO A 107 11.38 -15.00 10.22
CA PRO A 107 10.87 -15.43 8.93
C PRO A 107 9.75 -16.46 9.07
N VAL A 108 8.71 -16.30 8.28
CA VAL A 108 7.58 -17.23 8.18
C VAL A 108 7.48 -17.83 6.78
N LEU A 109 6.92 -19.03 6.66
CA LEU A 109 6.71 -19.66 5.36
C LEU A 109 5.65 -18.88 4.57
N THR A 110 6.07 -18.27 3.48
CA THR A 110 5.22 -17.51 2.55
C THR A 110 5.13 -18.25 1.22
N ARG A 111 3.98 -18.13 0.53
CA ARG A 111 3.81 -18.54 -0.87
C ARG A 111 3.39 -17.37 -1.73
N TYR A 112 3.83 -17.34 -2.97
CA TYR A 112 3.55 -16.25 -3.90
C TYR A 112 3.66 -16.72 -5.36
N PHE A 113 3.10 -15.93 -6.26
CA PHE A 113 3.37 -16.03 -7.70
C PHE A 113 4.51 -15.08 -8.07
N PRO A 114 5.64 -15.59 -8.61
CA PRO A 114 6.65 -14.72 -9.21
C PRO A 114 6.06 -13.94 -10.38
N LYS A 115 6.27 -12.62 -10.40
CA LYS A 115 5.66 -11.70 -11.37
C LYS A 115 5.94 -12.12 -12.81
N ASP A 116 7.15 -12.57 -13.10
CA ASP A 116 7.61 -13.03 -14.41
C ASP A 116 6.91 -14.31 -14.91
N LEU A 117 6.28 -15.09 -14.02
CA LEU A 117 5.55 -16.31 -14.39
C LEU A 117 4.06 -16.08 -14.63
N VAL A 118 3.49 -14.98 -14.10
CA VAL A 118 2.05 -14.71 -14.18
C VAL A 118 1.70 -13.44 -14.95
N VAL A 119 2.69 -12.58 -15.21
CA VAL A 119 2.52 -11.33 -15.95
C VAL A 119 3.30 -11.40 -17.26
N SER A 120 2.63 -11.04 -18.36
CA SER A 120 3.26 -10.87 -19.67
C SER A 120 2.68 -9.66 -20.39
N GLU A 121 3.27 -9.24 -21.50
CA GLU A 121 2.74 -8.12 -22.30
C GLU A 121 1.29 -8.37 -22.76
N SER A 122 0.94 -9.62 -23.06
CA SER A 122 -0.42 -10.02 -23.46
C SER A 122 -1.33 -10.33 -22.27
N ASN A 123 -0.81 -10.39 -21.05
CA ASN A 123 -1.56 -10.65 -19.82
C ASN A 123 -1.02 -9.81 -18.66
N PRO A 124 -1.23 -8.47 -18.67
CA PRO A 124 -0.85 -7.61 -17.56
C PRO A 124 -1.81 -7.80 -16.37
N LEU A 125 -1.34 -7.50 -15.16
CA LEU A 125 -2.24 -7.39 -14.01
C LEU A 125 -3.16 -6.16 -14.18
N PRO A 126 -4.46 -6.29 -13.90
CA PRO A 126 -5.37 -5.15 -14.00
C PRO A 126 -5.03 -4.11 -12.94
N VAL A 127 -5.22 -2.83 -13.29
CA VAL A 127 -5.22 -1.73 -12.29
C VAL A 127 -6.38 -1.97 -11.33
N ALA A 128 -6.10 -1.91 -10.02
CA ALA A 128 -7.11 -2.10 -9.00
C ALA A 128 -8.17 -1.00 -9.08
N THR A 129 -9.46 -1.32 -8.92
CA THR A 129 -10.54 -0.33 -8.94
C THR A 129 -10.63 0.47 -7.63
N TYR A 130 -10.21 -0.14 -6.52
CA TYR A 130 -10.24 0.44 -5.19
C TYR A 130 -8.92 0.19 -4.47
N LEU A 131 -8.61 1.08 -3.52
CA LEU A 131 -7.59 0.88 -2.50
C LEU A 131 -8.30 0.65 -1.16
N ASP A 132 -7.88 -0.39 -0.44
CA ASP A 132 -8.25 -0.61 0.96
C ASP A 132 -7.17 0.00 1.84
N LEU A 133 -7.49 1.11 2.51
CA LEU A 133 -6.59 1.77 3.45
C LEU A 133 -6.83 1.20 4.85
N ILE A 134 -5.84 0.46 5.36
CA ILE A 134 -5.88 -0.12 6.70
C ILE A 134 -5.32 0.90 7.69
N LEU A 135 -6.15 1.33 8.63
CA LEU A 135 -5.87 2.41 9.57
C LEU A 135 -5.73 1.87 10.99
N TYR A 136 -4.77 2.40 11.74
CA TYR A 136 -4.50 2.07 13.14
C TYR A 136 -4.54 3.35 13.99
N SER A 137 -5.14 3.27 15.18
CA SER A 137 -5.25 4.38 16.17
C SER A 137 -4.23 4.30 17.30
#